data_AF-A0A2N0RB87-F1
#
_entry.id   AF-A0A2N0RB87-F1
#
_cell.length_a   1.000
_cell.length_b   1.000
_cell.length_c   1.000
_cell.angle_alpha   90.00
_cell.angle_beta   90.00
_cell.angle_gamma   90.00
#
_symmetry.space_group_name_H-M   'P 1'
#
loop_
_entity.id
_entity.type
_entity.pdbx_description
1 polymer ?
#
loop_
_entity_poly.entity_id
_entity_poly.type
_entity_poly.pdbx_seq_one_letter_code
_entity_poly.pdbx_strand_id
1 'polypeptide(L)'
;MKTDDELDDTALPIDTTPDAEGINTNDTFCDCGWPFHLLLPRGRKGGMKFKLLVFISDWSEDKVEVPKENIRCGSISFCGAQKPADKYPDNKPMGYPLDRPFKNNSYKETFAGLNNAVIKDVSIKLVKDFPEIVEGC
;
A
#
# COMPACT_ATOMS: atom_id res chain seq x y z
N MET A 1 -9.17 1.07 27.21
CA MET A 1 -8.59 -0.24 26.89
C MET A 1 -9.76 -1.10 26.46
N LYS A 2 -9.84 -1.46 25.18
CA LYS A 2 -10.91 -2.34 24.69
C LYS A 2 -10.66 -3.74 25.25
N THR A 3 -11.72 -4.43 25.66
CA THR A 3 -11.68 -5.80 26.20
C THR A 3 -11.37 -6.80 25.09
N ASP A 4 -10.76 -7.92 25.47
CA ASP A 4 -10.22 -8.94 24.56
C ASP A 4 -11.27 -9.55 23.61
N ASP A 5 -12.57 -9.44 23.94
CA ASP A 5 -13.69 -9.89 23.12
C ASP A 5 -14.00 -8.98 21.90
N GLU A 6 -13.27 -7.86 21.73
CA GLU A 6 -13.39 -6.95 20.57
C GLU A 6 -12.23 -7.07 19.56
N LEU A 7 -11.30 -8.02 19.74
CA LEU A 7 -10.24 -8.26 18.76
C LEU A 7 -10.72 -9.11 17.58
N ASP A 8 -10.44 -8.62 16.38
CA ASP A 8 -10.71 -9.26 15.10
C ASP A 8 -9.87 -10.55 14.94
N ASP A 9 -10.55 -11.69 14.75
CA ASP A 9 -9.95 -13.03 14.58
C ASP A 9 -9.04 -13.15 13.34
N THR A 10 -8.98 -12.12 12.49
CA THR A 10 -8.04 -12.04 11.37
C THR A 10 -6.67 -11.45 11.74
N ALA A 11 -6.50 -10.97 12.97
CA ALA A 11 -5.21 -10.46 13.45
C ALA A 11 -4.19 -11.60 13.57
N LEU A 12 -3.08 -11.47 12.85
CA LEU A 12 -1.96 -12.40 12.97
C LEU A 12 -1.37 -12.34 14.39
N PRO A 13 -0.90 -13.47 14.95
CA PRO A 13 -0.35 -13.52 16.30
C PRO A 13 0.87 -12.60 16.42
N ILE A 14 0.84 -11.72 17.44
CA ILE A 14 1.90 -10.78 17.80
C ILE A 14 3.05 -11.57 18.45
N ASP A 15 4.27 -11.41 17.91
CA ASP A 15 5.48 -12.06 18.43
C ASP A 15 6.10 -11.20 19.53
N THR A 16 5.73 -11.48 20.78
CA THR A 16 6.09 -10.68 21.97
C THR A 16 7.52 -10.87 22.46
N THR A 17 8.46 -11.38 21.65
CA THR A 17 9.84 -11.56 22.09
C THR A 17 10.58 -10.22 22.07
N PRO A 18 11.09 -9.72 23.22
CA PRO A 18 11.82 -8.46 23.27
C PRO A 18 13.18 -8.57 22.60
N ASP A 19 13.62 -7.48 21.97
CA ASP A 19 15.01 -7.35 21.54
C ASP A 19 15.96 -7.16 22.74
N ALA A 20 17.27 -7.13 22.46
CA ALA A 20 18.32 -7.03 23.48
C ALA A 20 18.25 -5.74 24.35
N GLU A 21 17.40 -4.78 23.99
CA GLU A 21 17.21 -3.51 24.70
C GLU A 21 15.89 -3.49 25.50
N GLY A 22 15.16 -4.62 25.53
CA GLY A 22 13.89 -4.75 26.24
C GLY A 22 12.73 -4.04 25.54
N ILE A 23 12.88 -3.68 24.27
CA ILE A 23 11.85 -3.08 23.43
C ILE A 23 11.34 -4.16 22.49
N ASN A 24 10.02 -4.36 22.42
CA ASN A 24 9.45 -5.20 21.37
C ASN A 24 9.42 -4.39 20.06
N THR A 25 10.58 -4.24 19.41
CA THR A 25 10.70 -3.50 18.13
C THR A 25 9.91 -4.12 16.99
N ASN A 26 9.58 -5.41 17.08
CA ASN A 26 8.69 -6.08 16.14
C ASN A 26 7.23 -5.61 16.25
N ASP A 27 6.75 -5.28 17.45
CA ASP A 27 5.36 -4.89 17.69
C ASP A 27 5.06 -3.51 17.09
N THR A 28 5.99 -2.56 17.23
CA THR A 28 5.82 -1.19 16.73
C THR A 28 5.92 -1.09 15.21
N PHE A 29 6.66 -1.99 14.56
CA PHE A 29 6.73 -2.02 13.10
C PHE A 29 5.40 -2.45 12.48
N CYS A 30 4.71 -3.42 13.08
CA CYS A 30 3.41 -3.88 12.60
C CYS A 30 2.32 -2.80 12.67
N ASP A 31 2.43 -1.87 13.62
CA ASP A 31 1.53 -0.71 13.73
C ASP A 31 1.79 0.35 12.66
N CYS A 32 2.95 0.30 11.99
CA CYS A 32 3.25 1.20 10.89
C CYS A 32 2.50 0.75 9.63
N GLY A 33 1.60 1.62 9.17
CA GLY A 33 0.96 1.47 7.88
C GLY A 33 -0.13 2.48 7.64
N TRP A 34 -0.60 2.52 6.41
CA TRP A 34 -1.80 3.29 6.09
C TRP A 34 -3.04 2.50 6.49
N PRO A 35 -3.98 3.09 7.26
CA PRO A 35 -5.20 2.38 7.64
C PRO A 35 -6.00 1.94 6.42
N PHE A 36 -6.40 0.67 6.36
CA PHE A 36 -7.11 0.10 5.20
C PHE A 36 -8.40 0.84 4.85
N HIS A 37 -9.15 1.29 5.85
CA HIS A 37 -10.39 2.06 5.67
C HIS A 37 -10.17 3.49 5.14
N LEU A 38 -8.92 3.93 4.98
CA LEU A 38 -8.55 5.22 4.40
C LEU A 38 -7.87 5.08 3.03
N LEU A 39 -7.79 3.88 2.45
CA LEU A 39 -7.10 3.64 1.16
C LEU A 39 -7.68 4.51 0.03
N LEU A 40 -9.01 4.68 0.02
CA LEU A 40 -9.70 5.48 -0.98
C LEU A 40 -10.04 6.87 -0.42
N PRO A 41 -9.89 7.94 -1.23
CA PRO A 41 -10.44 9.24 -0.87
C PRO A 41 -11.95 9.13 -0.62
N ARG A 42 -12.47 9.90 0.34
CA ARG A 42 -13.89 9.90 0.73
C ARG A 42 -14.88 10.03 -0.43
N GLY A 43 -14.50 10.72 -1.51
CA GLY A 43 -15.37 10.97 -2.66
C GLY A 43 -16.54 11.92 -2.36
N ARG A 44 -17.57 11.89 -3.20
CA ARG A 44 -18.78 12.74 -3.09
C ARG A 44 -20.04 11.93 -3.39
N LYS A 45 -21.21 12.37 -2.90
CA LYS A 45 -22.50 11.69 -3.17
C LYS A 45 -22.79 11.56 -4.67
N GLY A 46 -22.47 12.60 -5.46
CA GLY A 46 -22.63 12.59 -6.91
C GLY A 46 -21.55 11.83 -7.69
N GLY A 47 -20.61 11.19 -7.00
CA GLY A 47 -19.39 10.64 -7.60
C GLY A 47 -18.30 11.71 -7.75
N MET A 48 -17.07 11.30 -7.45
CA MET A 48 -15.87 12.10 -7.68
C MET A 48 -14.98 11.36 -8.67
N LYS A 49 -14.62 12.03 -9.77
CA LYS A 49 -13.83 11.44 -10.86
C LYS A 49 -12.35 11.39 -10.47
N PHE A 50 -11.74 10.22 -10.66
CA PHE A 50 -10.31 9.98 -10.50
C PHE A 50 -9.77 9.25 -11.73
N LYS A 51 -8.45 9.19 -11.84
CA LYS A 51 -7.75 8.34 -12.80
C LYS A 51 -7.03 7.24 -12.06
N LEU A 52 -7.33 6.00 -12.41
CA LEU A 52 -6.58 4.83 -11.99
C LEU A 52 -5.47 4.59 -13.01
N LEU A 53 -4.22 4.78 -12.61
CA LEU A 53 -3.05 4.39 -13.39
C LEU A 53 -2.53 3.06 -12.86
N VAL A 54 -2.27 2.12 -13.76
CA VAL A 54 -1.52 0.90 -13.50
C VAL A 54 -0.27 0.95 -14.39
N PHE A 55 0.90 0.76 -13.80
CA PHE A 55 2.18 0.73 -14.48
C PHE A 55 2.94 -0.53 -14.09
N ILE A 56 3.47 -1.25 -15.06
CA ILE A 56 4.20 -2.51 -14.86
C ILE A 56 5.67 -2.28 -15.20
N SER A 57 6.54 -2.38 -14.20
CA SER A 57 8.00 -2.30 -14.34
C SER A 57 8.64 -3.69 -14.42
N ASP A 58 9.91 -3.72 -14.82
CA ASP A 58 10.69 -4.96 -14.92
C ASP A 58 11.30 -5.31 -13.55
N TRP A 59 10.84 -6.43 -12.98
CA TRP A 59 11.36 -6.98 -11.73
C TRP A 59 12.89 -7.14 -11.72
N SER A 60 13.51 -7.46 -12.85
CA SER A 60 14.95 -7.66 -12.91
C SER A 60 15.75 -6.38 -12.66
N GLU A 61 15.13 -5.22 -12.88
CA GLU A 61 15.69 -3.88 -12.58
C GLU A 61 15.26 -3.35 -11.20
N ASP A 62 14.07 -3.74 -10.74
CA ASP A 62 13.45 -3.23 -9.52
C ASP A 62 13.97 -3.96 -8.27
N LYS A 63 14.24 -5.26 -8.39
CA LYS A 63 14.57 -6.11 -7.24
C LYS A 63 15.82 -5.61 -6.51
N VAL A 64 15.74 -5.61 -5.19
CA VAL A 64 16.91 -5.47 -4.31
C VAL A 64 17.13 -6.81 -3.63
N GLU A 65 18.39 -7.27 -3.59
CA GLU A 65 18.73 -8.47 -2.82
C GLU A 65 18.53 -8.18 -1.33
N VAL A 66 17.42 -8.67 -0.80
CA VAL A 66 17.11 -8.68 0.63
C VAL A 66 17.19 -10.12 1.13
N PRO A 67 17.72 -10.36 2.35
CA PRO A 67 17.65 -11.67 2.97
C PRO A 67 16.20 -12.18 2.95
N LYS A 68 15.98 -13.45 2.60
CA LYS A 68 14.64 -14.06 2.56
C LYS A 68 14.13 -14.25 3.99
N GLU A 69 13.72 -13.16 4.61
CA GLU A 69 13.10 -13.16 5.92
C GLU A 69 11.60 -12.94 5.74
N ASN A 70 10.82 -13.63 6.55
CA ASN A 70 9.37 -13.52 6.50
C ASN A 70 8.97 -12.14 7.02
N ILE A 71 8.75 -11.17 6.13
CA ILE A 71 8.04 -9.94 6.45
C ILE A 71 6.65 -10.37 6.95
N ARG A 72 6.40 -10.22 8.25
CA ARG A 72 5.18 -10.75 8.90
C ARG A 72 4.00 -9.77 8.83
N CYS A 73 4.27 -8.48 8.71
CA CYS A 73 3.29 -7.41 8.87
C CYS A 73 3.81 -6.08 8.28
N GLY A 74 2.98 -5.03 8.33
CA GLY A 74 3.35 -3.65 7.98
C GLY A 74 3.14 -3.29 6.51
N SER A 75 3.22 -1.98 6.22
CA SER A 75 3.09 -1.44 4.87
C SER A 75 4.46 -1.13 4.27
N ILE A 76 4.99 -2.02 3.42
CA ILE A 76 6.30 -1.81 2.77
C ILE A 76 6.37 -0.44 2.07
N SER A 77 5.29 -0.02 1.40
CA SER A 77 5.24 1.24 0.66
C SER A 77 5.40 2.51 1.50
N PHE A 78 5.07 2.46 2.80
CA PHE A 78 5.14 3.63 3.69
C PHE A 78 6.15 3.47 4.83
N CYS A 79 6.42 2.23 5.24
CA CYS A 79 7.21 1.90 6.43
C CYS A 79 8.56 1.27 6.07
N GLY A 80 8.75 0.85 4.81
CA GLY A 80 9.96 0.22 4.35
C GLY A 80 10.11 -1.22 4.85
N ALA A 81 11.35 -1.61 5.16
CA ALA A 81 11.67 -2.97 5.59
C ALA A 81 11.62 -3.10 7.13
N GLN A 82 11.30 -4.30 7.61
CA GLN A 82 11.06 -4.57 9.03
C GLN A 82 12.32 -4.38 9.89
N LYS A 83 13.48 -4.85 9.42
CA LYS A 83 14.72 -4.68 10.19
C LYS A 83 15.38 -3.34 9.84
N PRO A 84 15.98 -2.65 10.81
CA PRO A 84 16.70 -1.39 10.56
C PRO A 84 17.83 -1.49 9.52
N ALA A 85 18.43 -2.67 9.36
CA ALA A 85 19.52 -2.90 8.41
C ALA A 85 19.03 -3.35 7.01
N ASP A 86 17.75 -3.67 6.86
CA ASP A 86 17.20 -4.15 5.59
C ASP A 86 17.01 -2.99 4.62
N LYS A 87 17.26 -3.28 3.33
CA LYS A 87 17.04 -2.31 2.26
C LYS A 87 15.57 -2.29 1.86
N TYR A 88 15.12 -1.13 1.39
CA TYR A 88 13.83 -1.01 0.71
C TYR A 88 13.79 -1.97 -0.50
N PRO A 89 12.74 -2.78 -0.68
CA PRO A 89 12.75 -3.91 -1.61
C PRO A 89 12.53 -3.52 -3.09
N ASP A 90 12.56 -2.23 -3.40
CA ASP A 90 12.45 -1.67 -4.75
C ASP A 90 13.57 -0.63 -4.96
N ASN A 91 14.34 -0.80 -6.04
CA ASN A 91 15.45 0.06 -6.41
C ASN A 91 15.02 1.35 -7.12
N LYS A 92 13.75 1.48 -7.51
CA LYS A 92 13.21 2.69 -8.13
C LYS A 92 12.95 3.76 -7.06
N PRO A 93 13.00 5.05 -7.42
CA PRO A 93 12.67 6.12 -6.48
C PRO A 93 11.22 6.00 -6.01
N MET A 94 10.97 6.30 -4.74
CA MET A 94 9.61 6.31 -4.18
C MET A 94 8.71 7.24 -5.01
N GLY A 95 7.59 6.69 -5.48
CA GLY A 95 6.64 7.39 -6.36
C GLY A 95 6.86 7.15 -7.85
N TYR A 96 7.89 6.39 -8.27
CA TYR A 96 8.07 5.99 -9.66
C TYR A 96 6.82 5.32 -10.24
N PRO A 97 6.39 5.63 -11.48
CA PRO A 97 7.00 6.57 -12.45
C PRO A 97 6.46 8.01 -12.35
N LEU A 98 5.76 8.36 -11.27
CA LEU A 98 5.12 9.67 -11.06
C LEU A 98 5.96 10.65 -10.24
N ASP A 99 7.17 10.25 -9.84
CA ASP A 99 8.15 11.09 -9.13
C ASP A 99 8.68 12.25 -10.00
N ARG A 100 8.45 12.20 -11.31
CA ARG A 100 8.99 13.14 -12.29
C ARG A 100 7.89 14.01 -12.91
N PRO A 101 8.22 15.25 -13.35
CA PRO A 101 7.28 16.09 -14.08
C PRO A 101 6.76 15.40 -15.34
N PHE A 102 5.47 15.59 -15.63
CA PHE A 102 4.86 15.08 -16.85
C PHE A 102 5.41 15.77 -18.10
N LYS A 103 5.61 14.99 -19.16
CA LYS A 103 5.94 15.49 -20.49
C LYS A 103 4.88 16.49 -20.91
N ASN A 104 5.30 17.72 -21.21
CA ASN A 104 4.42 18.84 -21.58
C ASN A 104 3.26 19.08 -20.58
N ASN A 105 3.48 18.80 -19.28
CA ASN A 105 2.43 18.86 -18.25
C ASN A 105 1.21 17.97 -18.54
N SER A 106 1.39 16.90 -19.32
CA SER A 106 0.33 16.02 -19.79
C SER A 106 0.62 14.57 -19.44
N TYR A 107 -0.17 14.01 -18.52
CA TYR A 107 -0.07 12.58 -18.20
C TYR A 107 -0.35 11.72 -19.45
N LYS A 108 -1.27 12.16 -20.34
CA LYS A 108 -1.59 11.42 -21.57
C LYS A 108 -0.37 11.29 -22.46
N GLU A 109 0.39 12.37 -22.61
CA GLU A 109 1.62 12.37 -23.42
C GLU A 109 2.77 11.64 -22.74
N THR A 110 2.83 11.69 -21.40
CA THR A 110 3.84 10.98 -20.61
C THR A 110 3.73 9.47 -20.79
N PHE A 111 2.50 8.95 -20.81
CA PHE A 111 2.23 7.51 -20.93
C PHE A 111 1.80 7.10 -22.36
N ALA A 112 1.87 7.99 -23.35
CA ALA A 112 1.48 7.69 -24.71
C ALA A 112 2.43 6.65 -25.35
N GLY A 113 1.86 5.59 -25.91
CA GLY A 113 2.61 4.54 -26.61
C GLY A 113 3.32 3.53 -25.71
N LEU A 114 3.23 3.67 -24.38
CA LEU A 114 3.71 2.66 -23.45
C LEU A 114 2.70 1.50 -23.39
N ASN A 115 3.17 0.28 -23.61
CA ASN A 115 2.37 -0.94 -23.55
C ASN A 115 2.22 -1.50 -22.12
N ASN A 116 3.05 -1.02 -21.19
CA ASN A 116 3.09 -1.42 -19.79
C ASN A 116 2.39 -0.41 -18.85
N ALA A 117 1.66 0.57 -19.41
CA ALA A 117 0.91 1.56 -18.65
C ALA A 117 -0.55 1.64 -19.12
N VAL A 118 -1.50 1.64 -18.19
CA VAL A 118 -2.93 1.79 -18.48
C VAL A 118 -3.55 2.81 -17.55
N ILE A 119 -4.33 3.74 -18.12
CA ILE A 119 -5.08 4.75 -17.36
C ILE A 119 -6.57 4.56 -17.61
N LYS A 120 -7.35 4.42 -16.54
CA LYS A 120 -8.82 4.30 -16.58
C LYS A 120 -9.47 5.39 -15.75
N ASP A 121 -10.56 5.94 -16.27
CA ASP A 121 -11.40 6.85 -15.50
C ASP A 121 -12.27 6.05 -14.54
N VAL A 122 -12.23 6.41 -13.26
CA VAL A 122 -13.03 5.79 -12.20
C VAL A 122 -13.80 6.86 -11.42
N SER A 123 -14.90 6.46 -10.79
CA SER A 123 -15.71 7.38 -9.98
C SER A 123 -15.93 6.81 -8.59
N ILE A 124 -15.44 7.52 -7.57
CA ILE A 124 -15.64 7.15 -6.17
C ILE A 124 -16.88 7.87 -5.64
N LYS A 125 -17.88 7.10 -5.20
CA LYS A 125 -19.14 7.62 -4.64
C LYS A 125 -19.15 7.45 -3.13
N LEU A 126 -19.46 8.52 -2.42
CA LEU A 126 -19.73 8.45 -0.98
C LEU A 126 -21.13 7.89 -0.78
N VAL A 127 -21.22 6.70 -0.20
CA VAL A 127 -22.47 6.06 0.23
C VAL A 127 -22.64 6.22 1.74
N LYS A 128 -23.89 6.31 2.22
CA LYS A 128 -24.18 6.32 3.66
C LYS A 128 -24.18 4.91 4.22
N ASP A 129 -24.82 4.02 3.47
CA ASP A 129 -24.92 2.60 3.76
C ASP A 129 -24.17 1.88 2.64
N PHE A 130 -23.18 1.07 3.02
CA PHE A 130 -22.50 0.21 2.07
C PHE A 130 -23.35 -1.05 1.94
N PRO A 131 -23.96 -1.35 0.78
CA PRO A 131 -24.64 -2.63 0.62
C PRO A 131 -23.56 -3.71 0.71
N GLU A 132 -23.62 -4.56 1.74
CA GLU A 132 -22.81 -5.77 1.76
C GLU A 132 -23.05 -6.52 0.45
N ILE A 133 -21.98 -6.79 -0.27
CA ILE A 133 -22.06 -7.61 -1.47
C ILE A 133 -22.31 -9.02 -0.95
N VAL A 134 -23.58 -9.43 -0.93
CA VAL A 134 -23.92 -10.84 -0.78
C VAL A 134 -23.41 -11.52 -2.04
N GLU A 135 -22.22 -12.13 -1.97
CA GLU A 135 -21.73 -13.01 -3.02
C GLU A 135 -22.69 -14.21 -3.13
N GLY A 136 -23.71 -14.07 -3.97
CA GLY A 136 -24.42 -15.20 -4.53
C GLY A 136 -23.59 -15.81 -5.64
N CYS A 137 -22.65 -16.69 -5.28
CA CYS A 137 -22.20 -17.76 -6.15
C CYS A 137 -23.06 -19.01 -5.88
#